data_AF-A0A849RNR8-F1
#
_entry.id   AF-A0A849RNR8-F1
#
_cell.length_a   1.000
_cell.length_b   1.000
_cell.length_c   1.000
_cell.angle_alpha   90.00
_cell.angle_beta   90.00
_cell.angle_gamma   90.00
#
_symmetry.space_group_name_H-M   'P 1'
#
loop_
_entity.id
_entity.type
_entity.pdbx_description
1 polymer ?
#
loop_
_entity_poly.entity_id
_entity_poly.type
_entity_poly.pdbx_seq_one_letter_code
_entity_poly.pdbx_strand_id
1 'polypeptide(L)' 'MPKKKGEDLETGAWMLRDVPRDLMERMRISAAVQRTTVKALLLQLAENHLAEMEKKGQIPKSRS' A
#
# COMPACT_ATOMS: atom_id res chain seq x y z
N MET A 1 -16.42 21.40 -20.68
CA MET A 1 -15.85 20.18 -21.30
C MET A 1 -16.04 19.02 -20.34
N PRO A 2 -16.90 18.03 -20.62
CA PRO A 2 -17.05 16.89 -19.74
C PRO A 2 -15.85 15.96 -19.91
N LYS A 3 -15.11 15.68 -18.83
CA LYS A 3 -14.05 14.67 -18.85
C LYS A 3 -14.70 13.28 -19.00
N LYS A 4 -14.22 12.55 -20.00
CA LYS A 4 -14.63 11.18 -20.34
C LYS A 4 -14.59 10.27 -19.10
N LYS A 5 -15.75 9.66 -18.80
CA LYS A 5 -15.86 8.41 -18.05
C LYS A 5 -15.38 7.27 -18.96
N GLY A 6 -14.28 6.65 -18.61
CA GLY A 6 -13.77 5.45 -19.28
C GLY A 6 -12.35 5.19 -18.82
N GLU A 7 -12.16 4.04 -18.15
CA GLU A 7 -10.88 3.46 -17.69
C GLU A 7 -10.40 3.75 -16.25
N ASP A 8 -11.30 3.97 -15.28
CA ASP A 8 -10.98 3.77 -13.86
C ASP A 8 -11.19 2.28 -13.49
N LEU A 9 -10.30 1.40 -13.96
CA LEU A 9 -10.31 -0.01 -13.58
C LEU A 9 -9.93 -0.14 -12.09
N GLU A 10 -10.90 -0.54 -11.26
CA GLU A 10 -10.78 -1.19 -9.94
C GLU A 10 -9.88 -0.56 -8.87
N THR A 11 -9.66 0.76 -8.88
CA THR A 11 -8.90 1.39 -7.79
C THR A 11 -9.78 1.66 -6.57
N GLY A 12 -9.56 0.88 -5.50
CA GLY A 12 -10.13 1.12 -4.17
C GLY A 12 -9.37 2.19 -3.38
N ALA A 13 -10.04 2.82 -2.42
CA ALA A 13 -9.43 3.79 -1.50
C ALA A 13 -9.43 3.22 -0.06
N TRP A 14 -8.27 3.29 0.61
CA TRP A 14 -8.15 2.94 2.03
C TRP A 14 -8.14 4.21 2.88
N MET A 15 -8.99 4.24 3.90
CA MET A 15 -8.98 5.27 4.94
C MET A 15 -8.47 4.65 6.24
N LEU A 16 -7.21 4.94 6.58
CA LEU A 16 -6.63 4.53 7.85
C LEU A 16 -6.97 5.59 8.92
N ARG A 17 -7.62 5.18 10.00
CA ARG A 17 -7.94 6.02 11.16
C ARG A 17 -7.19 5.52 12.38
N ASP A 18 -7.09 6.39 13.40
CA ASP A 18 -6.51 6.06 14.70
C ASP A 18 -5.06 5.55 14.65
N VAL A 19 -4.31 6.00 13.63
CA VAL A 19 -2.89 5.66 13.50
C VAL A 19 -2.09 6.40 14.57
N PRO A 20 -1.29 5.69 15.40
CA PRO A 20 -0.43 6.33 16.40
C PRO A 20 0.48 7.39 15.78
N ARG A 21 0.60 8.56 16.43
CA ARG A 21 1.42 9.67 15.91
C ARG A 21 2.88 9.30 15.72
N ASP A 22 3.45 8.60 16.70
CA ASP A 22 4.82 8.08 16.63
C ASP A 22 5.04 7.21 15.37
N LEU A 23 4.09 6.31 15.10
CA LEU A 23 4.16 5.46 13.91
C LEU A 23 4.11 6.28 12.62
N MET A 24 3.25 7.30 12.55
CA MET A 24 3.18 8.19 11.39
C MET A 24 4.52 8.92 11.15
N GLU A 25 5.15 9.42 12.20
CA GLU A 25 6.42 10.14 12.11
C GLU A 25 7.55 9.24 11.63
N ARG A 26 7.70 8.07 12.25
CA ARG A 26 8.71 7.07 11.86
C ARG A 26 8.53 6.61 10.42
N MET A 27 7.29 6.39 9.99
CA MET A 27 6.99 6.03 8.60
C MET A 27 7.33 7.15 7.61
N ARG A 28 7.09 8.42 7.97
CA ARG A 28 7.51 9.57 7.14
C ARG A 28 9.03 9.65 7.01
N ILE A 29 9.77 9.48 8.11
CA ILE A 29 11.23 9.48 8.10
C ILE A 29 11.75 8.33 7.23
N SER A 30 11.21 7.12 7.40
CA SER A 30 11.58 5.96 6.60
C SER A 30 11.32 6.19 5.10
N ALA A 31 10.16 6.76 4.75
CA ALA A 31 9.85 7.11 3.37
C ALA A 31 10.83 8.15 2.80
N ALA A 32 11.19 9.16 3.58
CA ALA A 32 12.16 10.18 3.18
C ALA A 32 13.55 9.59 2.92
N VAL A 33 14.05 8.72 3.79
CA VAL A 33 15.34 8.01 3.62
C VAL A 33 15.34 7.19 2.33
N GLN A 34 14.23 6.53 2.02
CA GLN A 34 14.06 5.71 0.81
C GLN A 34 13.69 6.53 -0.45
N ARG A 35 13.64 7.87 -0.35
CA ARG A 35 13.23 8.79 -1.42
C ARG A 35 11.88 8.40 -2.06
N THR A 36 10.95 7.95 -1.23
CA THR A 36 9.61 7.51 -1.66
C THR A 36 8.51 8.22 -0.84
N THR A 37 7.25 7.97 -1.20
CA THR A 37 6.09 8.47 -0.43
C THR A 37 5.66 7.45 0.61
N VAL A 38 5.02 7.90 1.70
CA VAL A 38 4.47 6.99 2.72
C VAL A 38 3.44 6.03 2.10
N LYS A 39 2.64 6.48 1.13
CA LYS A 39 1.70 5.62 0.39
C LYS A 39 2.42 4.50 -0.34
N ALA A 40 3.45 4.83 -1.11
CA ALA A 40 4.21 3.83 -1.85
C ALA A 40 4.91 2.83 -0.91
N LEU A 41 5.48 3.33 0.19
CA LEU A 41 6.09 2.47 1.21
C LEU A 41 5.08 1.51 1.84
N LEU A 42 3.87 1.97 2.17
CA LEU A 42 2.81 1.12 2.73
C LEU A 42 2.37 0.03 1.74
N LEU A 43 2.24 0.36 0.45
CA LEU A 43 1.90 -0.61 -0.59
C LEU A 43 3.00 -1.66 -0.75
N GLN A 44 4.27 -1.24 -0.79
CA GLN A 44 5.41 -2.16 -0.87
C GLN A 44 5.47 -3.10 0.35
N LEU A 45 5.21 -2.58 1.55
CA LEU A 45 5.15 -3.41 2.76
C LEU A 45 4.02 -4.43 2.68
N ALA A 46 2.84 -4.03 2.18
CA ALA A 46 1.71 -4.94 2.01
C ALA A 46 2.02 -6.04 0.99
N GLU A 47 2.55 -5.69 -0.18
CA GLU A 47 2.93 -6.64 -1.22
C GLU A 47 4.00 -7.63 -0.74
N ASN A 48 5.04 -7.12 -0.07
CA ASN A 48 6.10 -7.97 0.49
C ASN A 48 5.56 -8.93 1.55
N HIS A 49 4.67 -8.45 2.43
CA HIS A 49 4.05 -9.28 3.45
C HIS A 49 3.20 -10.39 2.82
N LEU A 50 2.38 -10.07 1.81
CA LEU A 50 1.58 -11.07 1.10
C LEU A 50 2.47 -12.09 0.39
N ALA A 51 3.52 -11.67 -0.29
CA ALA A 51 4.47 -12.57 -0.94
C ALA A 51 5.15 -13.54 0.05
N GLU A 52 5.44 -13.09 1.27
CA GLU A 52 5.94 -13.97 2.33
C GLU A 52 4.88 -14.97 2.81
N MET A 53 3.63 -14.52 2.99
CA MET A 53 2.53 -15.39 3.39
C MET A 53 2.25 -16.46 2.32
N GLU A 54 2.32 -16.10 1.04
CA GLU A 54 2.20 -17.05 -0.08
C GLU A 54 3.33 -18.08 -0.06
N LYS A 55 4.58 -17.65 0.16
CA LYS A 55 5.73 -18.55 0.29
C LYS A 55 5.59 -19.53 1.44
N LYS A 56 4.98 -19.09 2.55
CA LYS A 56 4.68 -19.92 3.73
C LYS A 56 3.43 -20.80 3.55
N GLY A 57 2.70 -20.65 2.44
CA GLY A 57 1.45 -21.37 2.19
C GLY A 57 0.28 -20.93 3.09
N GLN A 58 0.37 -19.75 3.72
CA GLN A 58 -0.66 -19.22 4.62
C GLN A 58 -1.83 -18.60 3.87
N ILE A 59 -1.56 -18.08 2.67
CA ILE A 59 -2.58 -17.56 1.75
C ILE A 59 -2.37 -18.18 0.36
N PRO A 60 -3.45 -18.31 -0.44
CA PRO A 60 -3.33 -18.73 -1.83
C PRO A 60 -2.43 -17.76 -2.62
N LYS A 61 -1.68 -18.30 -3.58
CA LYS A 61 -0.95 -17.47 -4.54
C LYS A 61 -1.95 -16.60 -5.30
N SER A 62 -1.62 -15.32 -5.47
CA SER A 62 -2.38 -14.40 -6.29
C SER A 62 -2.72 -15.06 -7.64
N ARG A 63 -4.01 -15.03 -7.98
CA ARG A 63 -4.55 -15.63 -9.21
C ARG A 63 -4.41 -14.58 -10.32
N SER A 64 -3.17 -14.30 -10.72
CA SER A 64 -2.86 -13.48 -11.90
C SER A 64 -3.18 -14.23 -13.18
#